data_AF-A0A369QKI6-F1
#
_entry.id   AF-A0A369QKI6-F1
#
_cell.length_a   1.000
_cell.length_b   1.000
_cell.length_c   1.000
_cell.angle_alpha   90.00
_cell.angle_beta   90.00
_cell.angle_gamma   90.00
#
_symmetry.space_group_name_H-M   'P 1'
#
loop_
_entity.id
_entity.type
_entity.pdbx_description
1 polymer ?
#
loop_
_entity_poly.entity_id
_entity_poly.type
_entity_poly.pdbx_seq_one_letter_code
_entity_poly.pdbx_strand_id
1 'polypeptide(L)' 'MKSFYDYDVDNPTERQERYTTYPELSRFHMALQDELTDDEYQTYYESEKQLIKPTPVANNFQTRWI' A
#
# COMPACT_ATOMS: atom_id res chain seq x y z
N MET A 1 -9.42 -4.17 9.46
CA MET A 1 -9.42 -4.25 7.98
C MET A 1 -7.99 -4.42 7.55
N LYS A 2 -7.67 -5.46 6.79
CA LYS A 2 -6.32 -5.75 6.28
C LYS A 2 -6.11 -4.86 5.04
N SER A 3 -5.01 -4.09 4.99
CA SER A 3 -4.75 -3.17 3.87
C SER A 3 -4.25 -3.94 2.65
N PHE A 4 -4.30 -3.33 1.47
CA PHE A 4 -3.82 -3.94 0.22
C PHE A 4 -2.37 -4.46 0.32
N TYR A 5 -1.49 -3.72 1.01
CA TYR A 5 -0.07 -4.03 1.18
C TYR A 5 0.24 -5.00 2.35
N ASP A 6 -0.78 -5.41 3.11
CA ASP A 6 -0.65 -6.36 4.20
C ASP A 6 -0.82 -7.82 3.74
N TYR A 7 -1.27 -8.04 2.50
CA TYR A 7 -1.37 -9.39 1.91
C TYR A 7 0.00 -9.87 1.44
N ASP A 8 0.33 -11.10 1.78
CA ASP A 8 1.53 -11.76 1.30
C ASP A 8 1.36 -12.17 -0.16
N VAL A 9 2.13 -11.52 -1.03
CA VAL A 9 2.07 -11.79 -2.46
C VAL A 9 2.76 -13.11 -2.80
N ASP A 10 3.67 -13.63 -1.97
CA ASP A 10 4.35 -14.90 -2.19
C ASP A 10 3.44 -16.10 -1.90
N ASN A 11 2.43 -15.90 -1.04
CA ASN A 11 1.42 -16.90 -0.77
C ASN A 11 0.30 -16.87 -1.83
N PRO A 12 0.08 -17.94 -2.61
CA PRO A 12 -0.95 -17.95 -3.66
C PRO A 12 -2.37 -17.74 -3.13
N THR A 13 -2.65 -18.17 -1.89
CA THR A 13 -3.97 -17.98 -1.27
C THR A 13 -4.21 -16.52 -0.92
N GLU A 14 -3.27 -15.88 -0.22
CA GLU A 14 -3.40 -14.46 0.14
C GLU A 14 -3.38 -13.55 -1.09
N ARG A 15 -2.61 -13.93 -2.11
CA ARG A 15 -2.63 -13.25 -3.41
C ARG A 15 -4.03 -13.28 -4.02
N GLN A 16 -4.69 -14.43 -4.05
CA GLN A 16 -6.06 -14.56 -4.57
C GLN A 16 -7.07 -13.76 -3.74
N GLU A 17 -6.91 -13.75 -2.42
CA GLU A 17 -7.72 -12.93 -1.51
C GLU A 17 -7.52 -11.44 -1.79
N ARG A 18 -6.29 -10.99 -2.07
CA ARG A 18 -5.99 -9.62 -2.47
C ARG A 18 -6.71 -9.23 -3.75
N TYR A 19 -6.65 -10.07 -4.79
CA TYR A 19 -7.36 -9.85 -6.06
C TYR A 19 -8.87 -9.78 -5.87
N THR A 20 -9.42 -10.60 -4.98
CA THR A 20 -10.87 -10.63 -4.70
C THR A 20 -11.30 -9.42 -3.88
N THR A 21 -10.50 -9.02 -2.89
CA THR A 21 -10.82 -7.92 -1.98
C THR A 21 -10.59 -6.55 -2.63
N TYR A 22 -9.55 -6.43 -3.45
CA TYR A 22 -9.12 -5.19 -4.10
C TYR A 22 -8.88 -5.40 -5.60
N PRO A 23 -9.94 -5.67 -6.38
CA PRO A 23 -9.79 -5.99 -7.81
C PRO A 23 -9.20 -4.83 -8.62
N GLU A 24 -9.68 -3.60 -8.39
CA GLU A 24 -9.24 -2.43 -9.17
C GLU A 24 -7.78 -2.05 -8.87
N LEU A 25 -7.38 -2.00 -7.59
CA LEU A 25 -5.98 -1.78 -7.21
C LEU A 25 -5.08 -2.89 -7.75
N SER A 26 -5.51 -4.15 -7.70
CA SER A 26 -4.70 -5.25 -8.20
C SER A 26 -4.47 -5.14 -9.71
N ARG A 27 -5.48 -4.74 -10.50
CA ARG A 27 -5.33 -4.47 -11.94
C ARG A 27 -4.41 -3.28 -12.21
N PHE A 28 -4.54 -2.22 -11.42
CA PHE A 28 -3.68 -1.05 -11.54
C PHE A 28 -2.19 -1.40 -11.30
N HIS A 29 -1.91 -2.18 -10.25
CA HIS A 29 -0.54 -2.65 -9.99
C HIS A 29 -0.03 -3.60 -11.07
N MET A 30 -0.88 -4.45 -11.67
CA MET A 30 -0.50 -5.25 -12.83
C MET A 30 -0.12 -4.38 -14.02
N ALA A 31 -0.93 -3.37 -14.35
CA ALA A 31 -0.61 -2.44 -15.45
C ALA A 31 0.69 -1.67 -15.20
N LEU A 32 0.93 -1.24 -13.95
CA LEU A 32 2.19 -0.58 -13.58
C LEU A 32 3.41 -1.49 -13.76
N GLN A 33 3.30 -2.79 -13.49
CA GLN A 33 4.40 -3.73 -13.71
C GLN A 33 4.72 -3.93 -15.20
N ASP A 34 3.73 -3.79 -16.08
CA ASP A 34 3.94 -3.87 -17.53
C ASP A 34 4.57 -2.58 -18.09
N GLU A 35 4.29 -1.43 -17.47
CA GLU A 35 4.77 -0.12 -17.94
C GLU A 35 6.12 0.30 -17.34
N LEU A 36 6.39 -0.05 -16.08
CA LEU A 36 7.59 0.34 -15.34
C LEU A 36 8.64 -0.77 -15.36
N THR A 37 9.90 -0.38 -15.19
CA THR A 37 10.95 -1.37 -14.88
C THR A 37 10.75 -1.94 -13.47
N ASP A 38 11.26 -3.15 -13.23
CA ASP A 38 11.15 -3.83 -11.92
C ASP A 38 11.61 -2.94 -10.76
N ASP A 39 12.70 -2.20 -10.94
CA ASP A 39 13.28 -1.30 -9.94
C ASP A 39 12.36 -0.08 -9.65
N GLU A 40 11.76 0.49 -10.69
CA GLU A 40 10.83 1.62 -10.57
C GLU A 40 9.54 1.20 -9.88
N TYR A 41 8.98 0.05 -10.28
CA TYR A 41 7.80 -0.51 -9.64
C TYR A 41 8.06 -0.82 -8.16
N GLN A 42 9.21 -1.40 -7.84
CA GLN A 42 9.60 -1.69 -6.46
C GLN A 42 9.68 -0.41 -5.62
N THR A 43 10.34 0.63 -6.15
CA THR A 43 10.44 1.93 -5.48
C THR A 43 9.05 2.55 -5.24
N TYR A 44 8.18 2.50 -6.25
CA TYR A 44 6.80 2.97 -6.15
C TYR A 44 6.04 2.20 -5.05
N TYR A 45 6.07 0.87 -5.09
CA TYR A 45 5.37 -0.01 -4.15
C TYR A 45 5.80 0.23 -2.69
N GLU A 46 7.11 0.40 -2.46
CA GLU A 46 7.64 0.71 -1.13
C GLU A 46 7.18 2.09 -0.64
N SER A 47 7.17 3.10 -1.51
CA SER A 47 6.73 4.45 -1.17
C SER A 47 5.24 4.50 -0.78
N GLU A 48 4.38 3.85 -1.55
CA GLU A 48 2.95 3.70 -1.28
C GLU A 48 2.70 3.00 0.06
N LYS A 49 3.42 1.89 0.32
CA LYS A 49 3.31 1.16 1.58
C LYS A 49 3.69 2.04 2.78
N GLN A 50 4.65 2.95 2.63
CA GLN A 50 5.03 3.89 3.68
C GLN A 50 3.98 4.97 3.93
N LEU A 51 3.26 5.42 2.90
CA LEU A 51 2.18 6.39 3.03
C LEU A 51 0.96 5.83 3.77
N ILE A 52 0.65 4.55 3.58
CA ILE A 52 -0.49 3.89 4.24
C ILE A 52 -0.19 3.53 5.71
N LYS A 53 1.08 3.45 6.11
CA LYS A 53 1.41 3.29 7.52
C LYS A 53 0.90 4.51 8.27
N PRO A 54 0.05 4.35 9.29
CA PRO A 54 -0.41 5.47 10.08
C PRO A 54 0.83 6.08 10.74
N THR A 55 1.25 7.25 10.24
CA THR A 55 2.12 8.12 11.01
C THR A 55 1.38 8.38 12.31
N PRO A 56 1.96 8.09 13.49
CA PRO A 56 1.36 8.50 14.73
C PRO A 56 1.33 10.03 14.66
N VAL A 57 0.14 10.59 14.43
CA VAL A 57 -0.10 12.01 14.52
C VAL A 57 0.31 12.36 15.94
N ALA A 58 1.46 13.00 16.10
CA ALA A 58 1.90 13.54 17.37
C ALA A 58 0.93 14.68 17.73
N ASN A 59 -0.24 14.32 18.26
CA ASN A 59 -1.23 15.23 18.82
C ASN A 59 -0.66 15.81 20.12
N ASN A 60 0.29 16.73 19.99
CA ASN A 60 0.79 17.55 21.09
C ASN A 60 0.83 19.04 20.71
N PHE A 61 -0.15 19.49 19.92
CA PHE A 61 -0.45 20.92 19.86
C PHE A 61 -1.43 21.27 20.98
N GLN A 62 -0.91 21.39 22.20
CA GLN A 62 -1.58 22.15 23.26
C GLN A 62 -1.53 23.63 22.88
N THR A 63 -2.39 24.06 21.97
CA THR A 63 -2.60 25.49 21.68
C THR A 63 -3.37 26.09 22.84
N ARG A 64 -2.67 26.47 23.91
CA ARG A 64 -3.21 27.40 24.92
C ARG A 64 -3.20 28.79 24.29
N TRP A 65 -4.36 29.27 23.87
CA TRP A 65 -4.56 30.68 23.58
C TRP A 65 -4.53 31.45 24.91
N ILE A 66 -3.74 32.53 24.95
CA ILE A 66 -3.61 33.48 26.06
C ILE A 66 -4.83 34.41 26.08
#